data_AF-A0A1G1WVT7-F1
#
_entry.id   AF-A0A1G1WVT7-F1
#
_cell.length_a   1.000
_cell.length_b   1.000
_cell.length_c   1.000
_cell.angle_alpha   90.00
_cell.angle_beta   90.00
_cell.angle_gamma   90.00
#
_symmetry.space_group_name_H-M   'P 1'
#
loop_
_entity.id
_entity.type
_entity.pdbx_description
1 polymer ?
#
loop_
_entity_poly.entity_id
_entity_poly.type
_entity_poly.pdbx_seq_one_letter_code
_entity_poly.pdbx_strand_id
1 'polypeptide(L)'
;MTTAVTDTHVQRAISELQAVITERYPTATFDVTAGEDEPTAIHLRTTVDLDDPDEVLDLVIDRVLAFQVEQGIPVHVIPLRTPKRLAQLLKQTSAQQTPAALIGVDVQ
;
A
#
# COMPACT_ATOMS: atom_id res chain seq x y z
N MET A 1 6.98 11.55 22.99
CA MET A 1 5.66 11.39 22.37
C MET A 1 5.74 10.16 21.47
N THR A 2 5.27 9.02 21.96
CA THR A 2 5.39 7.69 21.30
C THR A 2 4.22 6.82 21.78
N THR A 3 2.98 7.28 21.55
CA THR A 3 1.81 6.73 22.26
C THR A 3 0.67 6.29 21.34
N ALA A 4 0.73 6.58 20.03
CA ALA A 4 -0.39 6.28 19.13
C ALA A 4 -0.62 4.76 18.93
N VAL A 5 0.44 3.95 18.83
CA VAL A 5 0.32 2.48 18.59
C VAL A 5 -0.02 1.71 19.87
N THR A 6 0.19 2.28 21.06
CA THR A 6 -0.16 1.66 22.35
C THR A 6 -1.60 1.93 22.78
N ASP A 7 -2.33 2.78 22.06
CA ASP A 7 -3.75 3.02 22.31
C ASP A 7 -4.59 1.80 21.94
N THR A 8 -5.43 1.34 22.88
CA THR A 8 -6.29 0.15 22.71
C THR A 8 -7.29 0.29 21.56
N HIS A 9 -7.78 1.50 21.28
CA HIS A 9 -8.70 1.74 20.17
C HIS A 9 -7.99 1.61 18.82
N VAL A 10 -6.78 2.17 18.71
CA VAL A 10 -5.93 2.05 17.52
C VAL A 10 -5.57 0.60 17.25
N GLN A 11 -5.14 -0.13 18.29
CA GLN A 11 -4.79 -1.56 18.15
C GLN A 11 -5.97 -2.39 17.66
N ARG A 12 -7.18 -2.13 18.18
CA ARG A 12 -8.39 -2.81 17.72
C ARG A 12 -8.68 -2.52 16.25
N ALA A 13 -8.57 -1.26 15.83
CA ALA A 13 -8.78 -0.88 14.44
C ALA A 13 -7.79 -1.59 13.50
N ILE A 14 -6.50 -1.62 13.86
CA ILE A 14 -5.47 -2.34 13.10
C ILE A 14 -5.79 -3.83 13.02
N SER A 15 -6.10 -4.48 14.16
CA SER A 15 -6.42 -5.92 14.19
C SER A 15 -7.66 -6.25 13.36
N GLU A 16 -8.65 -5.37 13.35
CA GLU A 16 -9.85 -5.55 12.54
C GLU A 16 -9.53 -5.49 11.04
N LEU A 17 -8.75 -4.48 10.59
CA LEU A 17 -8.31 -4.38 9.20
C LEU A 17 -7.47 -5.60 8.78
N GLN A 18 -6.54 -6.04 9.64
CA GLN A 18 -5.75 -7.24 9.39
C GLN A 18 -6.62 -8.49 9.25
N ALA A 19 -7.67 -8.63 10.08
CA ALA A 19 -8.59 -9.76 10.01
C ALA A 19 -9.36 -9.79 8.69
N VAL A 20 -9.94 -8.65 8.28
CA VAL A 20 -10.69 -8.53 7.01
C VAL A 20 -9.79 -8.88 5.81
N ILE A 21 -8.56 -8.35 5.81
CA ILE A 21 -7.61 -8.62 4.73
C ILE A 21 -7.19 -10.10 4.72
N THR A 22 -6.93 -10.68 5.90
CA THR A 22 -6.46 -12.08 6.01
C THR A 22 -7.55 -13.09 5.65
N GLU A 23 -8.83 -12.77 5.90
CA GLU A 23 -9.96 -13.60 5.48
C GLU A 23 -9.98 -13.78 3.96
N ARG A 24 -9.69 -12.72 3.21
CA ARG A 24 -9.63 -12.76 1.74
C ARG A 24 -8.28 -13.22 1.20
N TYR A 25 -7.19 -12.80 1.85
CA TYR A 25 -5.81 -13.01 1.43
C TYR A 25 -4.99 -13.64 2.58
N PRO A 26 -5.05 -14.96 2.77
CA PRO A 26 -4.42 -15.64 3.91
C PRO A 26 -2.88 -15.52 3.97
N THR A 27 -2.24 -15.14 2.85
CA THR A 27 -0.79 -14.96 2.74
C THR A 27 -0.36 -13.50 2.91
N ALA A 28 -1.29 -12.59 3.21
CA ALA A 28 -0.99 -11.19 3.45
C ALA A 28 -0.01 -11.03 4.63
N THR A 29 0.94 -10.12 4.49
CA THR A 29 1.82 -9.70 5.58
C THR A 29 1.64 -8.22 5.87
N PHE A 30 1.90 -7.84 7.13
CA PHE A 30 1.59 -6.52 7.64
C PHE A 30 2.80 -5.92 8.35
N ASP A 31 3.00 -4.62 8.14
CA ASP A 31 3.94 -3.79 8.89
C ASP A 31 3.20 -2.51 9.32
N VAL A 32 3.33 -2.14 10.59
CA VAL A 32 2.64 -0.98 11.17
C VAL A 32 3.68 0.06 11.53
N THR A 33 3.61 1.22 10.86
CA THR A 33 4.53 2.33 11.10
C THR A 33 3.76 3.61 11.38
N ALA A 34 4.41 4.56 12.05
CA ALA A 34 3.91 5.93 12.05
C ALA A 34 4.04 6.53 10.65
N GLY A 35 3.20 7.53 10.34
CA GLY A 35 3.36 8.35 9.15
C GLY A 35 4.67 9.13 9.19
N GLU A 36 5.34 9.22 8.04
CA GLU A 36 6.62 9.93 7.91
C GLU A 36 6.40 11.45 8.00
N ASP A 37 5.35 11.96 7.34
CA ASP A 37 4.98 13.38 7.35
C ASP A 37 4.08 13.75 8.54
N GLU A 38 3.19 12.84 8.94
CA GLU A 38 2.28 13.00 10.06
C GLU A 38 2.50 11.88 11.10
N PRO A 39 3.24 12.13 12.20
CA PRO A 39 3.56 11.10 13.20
C PRO A 39 2.34 10.56 13.96
N THR A 40 1.21 11.25 13.90
CA THR A 40 -0.09 10.81 14.43
C THR A 40 -0.79 9.83 13.50
N ALA A 41 -0.48 9.86 12.20
CA ALA A 41 -1.01 8.91 11.24
C ALA A 41 -0.40 7.52 11.46
N ILE A 42 -1.21 6.49 11.24
CA ILE A 42 -0.80 5.09 11.35
C ILE A 42 -0.87 4.48 9.97
N HIS A 43 0.26 3.99 9.48
CA HIS A 43 0.36 3.31 8.20
C HIS A 43 0.39 1.79 8.42
N LEU A 44 -0.66 1.11 7.98
CA LEU A 44 -0.72 -0.34 7.86
C LEU A 44 -0.26 -0.73 6.45
N ARG A 45 1.04 -0.99 6.31
CA ARG A 45 1.65 -1.47 5.08
C ARG A 45 1.29 -2.94 4.89
N THR A 46 0.60 -3.25 3.80
CA THR A 46 0.07 -4.58 3.54
C THR A 46 0.72 -5.15 2.28
N THR A 47 1.41 -6.28 2.39
CA THR A 47 2.01 -6.95 1.23
C THR A 47 1.18 -8.18 0.87
N VAL A 48 0.68 -8.23 -0.36
CA VAL A 48 -0.05 -9.38 -0.91
C VAL A 48 0.48 -9.70 -2.30
N ASP A 49 0.49 -10.98 -2.65
CA ASP A 49 0.86 -11.43 -3.99
C ASP A 49 -0.31 -11.26 -4.99
N LEU A 50 -0.72 -10.02 -5.24
CA LEU A 50 -1.71 -9.63 -6.26
C LEU A 50 -1.08 -8.89 -7.45
N ASP A 51 -1.71 -9.01 -8.62
CA ASP A 51 -1.33 -8.25 -9.81
C ASP A 51 -1.68 -6.76 -9.62
N ASP A 52 -2.86 -6.49 -9.08
CA ASP A 52 -3.28 -5.17 -8.64
C ASP A 52 -3.38 -5.10 -7.09
N PRO A 53 -2.46 -4.38 -6.42
CA PRO A 53 -2.52 -4.22 -4.97
C PRO A 53 -3.67 -3.30 -4.52
N ASP A 54 -4.28 -2.51 -5.41
CA ASP A 54 -5.39 -1.61 -5.07
C ASP A 54 -6.67 -2.40 -4.70
N GLU A 55 -6.78 -3.66 -5.11
CA GLU A 55 -7.84 -4.59 -4.67
C GLU A 55 -7.89 -4.75 -3.14
N VAL A 56 -6.76 -4.57 -2.45
CA VAL A 56 -6.72 -4.59 -0.97
C VAL A 56 -7.34 -3.33 -0.40
N LEU A 57 -7.13 -2.18 -1.03
CA LEU A 57 -7.70 -0.92 -0.59
C LEU A 57 -9.21 -0.93 -0.78
N ASP A 58 -9.70 -1.37 -1.93
CA ASP A 58 -11.13 -1.50 -2.22
C ASP A 58 -11.86 -2.39 -1.19
N LEU A 59 -11.19 -3.45 -0.72
CA LEU A 59 -11.73 -4.35 0.30
C LEU A 59 -11.98 -3.66 1.65
N VAL A 60 -11.17 -2.66 2.01
CA VAL A 60 -11.15 -2.07 3.36
C VAL A 60 -11.50 -0.59 3.42
N ILE A 61 -11.72 0.06 2.27
CA ILE A 61 -11.87 1.52 2.19
C ILE A 61 -13.02 2.05 3.05
N ASP A 62 -14.19 1.40 3.00
CA ASP A 62 -15.34 1.79 3.82
C ASP A 62 -15.01 1.72 5.31
N ARG A 63 -14.26 0.69 5.71
CA ARG A 63 -13.90 0.51 7.11
C ARG A 63 -12.84 1.50 7.57
N VAL A 64 -11.85 1.78 6.73
CA VAL A 64 -10.84 2.82 6.96
C VAL A 64 -11.52 4.19 7.12
N LEU A 65 -12.47 4.53 6.25
CA LEU A 65 -13.22 5.78 6.34
C LEU A 65 -14.04 5.87 7.63
N ALA A 66 -14.70 4.79 8.05
CA ALA A 66 -15.41 4.77 9.33
C ALA A 66 -14.48 5.02 10.53
N PHE A 67 -13.26 4.47 10.51
CA PHE A 67 -12.27 4.76 11.55
C PHE A 67 -11.83 6.22 11.56
N GLN A 68 -11.58 6.81 10.40
CA GLN A 68 -11.12 8.19 10.31
C GLN A 68 -12.21 9.21 10.64
N VAL A 69 -13.40 9.05 10.05
CA VAL A 69 -14.49 10.04 10.13
C VAL A 69 -15.28 9.90 11.42
N GLU A 70 -15.66 8.69 11.80
CA GLU A 70 -16.57 8.47 12.92
C GLU A 70 -15.82 8.33 14.24
N GLN A 71 -14.62 7.74 14.20
CA GLN A 71 -13.85 7.39 15.40
C GLN A 71 -12.59 8.25 15.58
N GLY A 72 -12.25 9.10 14.60
CA GLY A 72 -11.09 9.98 14.67
C GLY A 72 -9.75 9.25 14.71
N ILE A 73 -9.70 8.01 14.20
CA ILE A 73 -8.49 7.18 14.16
C ILE A 73 -7.82 7.37 12.78
N PRO A 74 -6.65 8.04 12.70
CA PRO A 74 -5.97 8.36 11.44
C PRO A 74 -5.18 7.14 10.90
N VAL A 75 -5.87 6.04 10.62
CA VAL A 75 -5.28 4.82 10.07
C VAL A 75 -5.37 4.82 8.54
N HIS A 76 -4.29 4.44 7.87
CA HIS A 76 -4.21 4.30 6.42
C HIS A 76 -3.70 2.91 6.06
N VAL A 77 -4.30 2.29 5.04
CA VAL A 77 -3.82 1.03 4.48
C VAL A 77 -2.99 1.34 3.23
N ILE A 78 -1.76 0.84 3.18
CA ILE A 78 -0.84 1.05 2.06
C ILE A 78 -0.52 -0.32 1.45
N PRO A 79 -1.21 -0.70 0.37
CA PRO A 79 -0.90 -1.92 -0.36
C PRO A 79 0.48 -1.84 -1.03
N LEU A 80 1.29 -2.87 -0.84
CA LEU A 80 2.63 -2.99 -1.41
C LEU A 80 2.71 -4.22 -2.32
N ARG A 81 3.31 -4.04 -3.50
CA ARG A 81 3.63 -5.17 -4.38
C ARG A 81 4.80 -5.98 -3.81
N THR A 82 4.78 -7.29 -4.03
CA THR A 82 5.92 -8.14 -3.71
C THR A 82 7.16 -7.71 -4.52
N PRO A 83 8.39 -7.85 -3.97
CA PRO A 83 9.61 -7.53 -4.72
C PRO A 83 9.72 -8.28 -6.05
N LYS A 84 9.20 -9.52 -6.11
CA LYS A 84 9.13 -10.34 -7.32
C LYS A 84 8.28 -9.69 -8.41
N ARG A 85 7.08 -9.21 -8.09
CA ARG A 85 6.22 -8.51 -9.06
C ARG A 85 6.80 -7.18 -9.50
N LEU A 86 7.37 -6.41 -8.57
CA LEU A 86 8.06 -5.17 -8.93
C LEU A 86 9.20 -5.42 -9.93
N ALA A 87 10.01 -6.46 -9.70
CA ALA A 87 11.08 -6.85 -10.61
C ALA A 87 10.58 -7.32 -11.99
N GLN A 88 9.41 -7.97 -12.07
CA GLN A 88 8.80 -8.39 -13.34
C GLN A 88 8.32 -7.18 -14.15
N LEU A 89 7.62 -6.24 -13.51
CA LEU A 89 7.16 -5.01 -14.16
C LEU A 89 8.32 -4.21 -14.71
N LEU A 90 9.39 -4.02 -13.91
CA LEU A 90 10.59 -3.31 -14.36
C LEU A 90 11.25 -3.99 -15.57
N LYS A 91 11.30 -5.33 -15.62
CA LYS A 91 11.82 -6.08 -16.78
C LYS A 91 10.94 -5.91 -18.02
N GLN A 92 9.62 -5.87 -17.86
CA GLN A 92 8.67 -5.68 -18.97
C GLN A 92 8.78 -4.28 -19.57
N THR A 93 8.94 -3.25 -18.75
CA THR A 93 9.16 -1.87 -19.22
C THR A 93 10.50 -1.75 -19.95
N SER A 94 11.57 -2.33 -19.42
CA SER A 94 12.89 -2.33 -20.07
C SER A 94 12.91 -3.10 -21.41
N ALA A 95 12.10 -4.16 -21.56
CA ALA A 95 12.00 -4.93 -22.79
C ALA A 95 11.13 -4.25 -23.87
N GLN A 96 10.31 -3.26 -23.50
CA GLN A 96 9.57 -2.42 -24.44
C GLN A 96 10.32 -1.13 -24.81
N GLN A 97 11.49 -0.87 -24.20
CA GLN A 97 12.33 0.29 -24.47
C GLN A 97 13.58 -0.08 -25.28
N THR A 98 13.44 -0.36 -26.58
CA THR A 98 14.50 -0.14 -27.62
C THR A 98 13.91 -0.21 -29.05
N PRO A 99 14.33 0.62 -30.03
CA PRO A 99 14.54 2.07 -30.03
C PRO A 99 13.68 2.80 -31.09
N ALA A 100 13.21 4.01 -30.82
CA ALA A 100 12.74 4.91 -31.88
C ALA A 100 13.97 5.45 -32.64
N ALA A 101 14.13 4.96 -33.87
CA ALA A 101 14.98 5.42 -34.97
C ALA A 101 15.30 6.93 -34.96
N LEU A 102 16.56 7.33 -35.13
CA LEU A 102 17.09 7.74 -36.45
C LEU A 102 16.09 8.62 -37.22
N ILE A 103 16.12 9.94 -36.99
CA ILE A 103 15.70 10.91 -38.01
C ILE A 103 16.79 11.98 -38.08
N GLY A 104 17.46 12.02 -39.22
CA GLY A 104 18.60 12.87 -39.49
C GLY A 104 18.26 14.35 -39.35
N VAL A 105 19.23 15.10 -38.82
CA VAL A 105 19.28 16.54 -39.03
C VAL A 105 20.31 16.75 -40.14
N ASP A 106 19.76 17.03 -41.31
CA ASP A 106 20.46 17.44 -42.52
C ASP A 106 21.28 18.72 -42.26
N VAL A 107 22.43 18.80 -42.92
CA VAL A 107 23.37 19.92 -42.85
C VAL A 107 22.86 21.03 -43.75
N GLN A 108 22.68 22.23 -43.20
CA GLN A 108 22.66 23.47 -43.97
C GLN A 108 23.31 24.61 -43.22
#